data_AF-A0A5E7PTX6-F1
#
_entry.id   AF-A0A5E7PTX6-F1
#
_cell.length_a   1.000
_cell.length_b   1.000
_cell.length_c   1.000
_cell.angle_alpha   90.00
_cell.angle_beta   90.00
_cell.angle_gamma   90.00
#
_symmetry.space_group_name_H-M   'P 1'
#
loop_
_entity.id
_entity.type
_entity.pdbx_description
1 polymer ?
#
loop_
_entity_poly.entity_id
_entity_poly.type
_entity_poly.pdbx_seq_one_letter_code
_entity_poly.pdbx_strand_id
1 'polypeptide(L)'
;MALLSLGCVFLLKLPPGDRFKTFEKLDFLTFVILATGVALFCAVLSLGRIDWWLEAPWIGVASATSIGLILTGLAIEHNRSNPMLMTRWLGSGVMIRFALAVILIRMVTSEQSTGVVGFMQTLNVSSQQLHSLYVVMLIGSIAGLVTSALTINPKHLLMPLIISLTLMAIGSVMDSHSNNLTRPENPYFSQFLLAFGGTFFLGPTMVLGTRNVVTNPRNLVSFSVLFGICQNLGGLIGSALLGTFQIVREKFRSNNIVEHLTLLDPRVAARVQSGGSAVSSLIADSSLRNLQGIRRLATAATREANVLAYNNVFILIAVIAVLTMIWISFRTLWRGRPEVCVNGH
;
A
#
# COMPACT_ATOMS: atom_id res chain seq x y z
N MET A 1 6.92 18.45 -10.34
CA MET A 1 7.83 17.95 -9.28
C MET A 1 9.30 18.10 -9.64
N ALA A 2 9.79 17.52 -10.75
CA ALA A 2 11.21 17.60 -11.14
C ALA A 2 11.77 19.05 -11.24
N LEU A 3 10.99 19.99 -11.79
CA LEU A 3 11.37 21.40 -11.90
C LEU A 3 11.35 22.14 -10.55
N LEU A 4 10.42 21.80 -9.66
CA LEU A 4 10.34 22.35 -8.31
C LEU A 4 11.50 21.85 -7.44
N SER A 5 11.83 20.56 -7.52
CA SER A 5 13.01 19.99 -6.85
C SER A 5 14.31 20.61 -7.38
N LEU A 6 14.40 20.84 -8.69
CA LEU A 6 15.54 21.53 -9.29
C LEU A 6 15.67 22.97 -8.74
N GLY A 7 14.54 23.70 -8.64
CA GLY A 7 14.50 25.03 -8.03
C GLY A 7 14.95 25.06 -6.58
N CYS A 8 14.50 24.10 -5.74
CA CYS A 8 14.95 23.98 -4.35
C CYS A 8 16.44 23.65 -4.23
N VAL A 9 16.99 22.80 -5.11
CA VAL A 9 18.42 22.46 -5.14
C VAL A 9 19.27 23.66 -5.52
N PHE A 10 18.80 24.52 -6.43
CA PHE A 10 19.51 25.76 -6.75
C PHE A 10 19.45 26.81 -5.64
N LEU A 11 18.37 26.82 -4.84
CA LEU A 11 18.23 27.70 -3.69
C LEU A 11 19.15 27.31 -2.51
N LEU A 12 19.34 26.01 -2.29
CA LEU A 12 20.23 25.47 -1.26
C LEU A 12 21.60 25.15 -1.86
N LYS A 13 22.52 26.14 -1.84
CA LYS A 13 23.92 25.91 -2.24
C LYS A 13 24.57 24.85 -1.35
N LEU A 14 24.60 23.61 -1.84
CA LEU A 14 25.37 22.53 -1.23
C LEU A 14 26.88 22.85 -1.40
N PRO A 15 27.71 22.63 -0.37
CA PRO A 15 29.16 22.77 -0.50
C PRO A 15 29.69 21.84 -1.59
N PRO A 16 30.79 22.20 -2.28
CA PRO A 16 31.33 21.41 -3.38
C PRO A 16 31.67 20.00 -2.89
N GLY A 17 30.90 19.01 -3.35
CA GLY A 17 31.12 17.61 -3.04
C GLY A 17 32.23 17.02 -3.92
N ASP A 18 33.13 16.26 -3.30
CA ASP A 18 34.15 15.50 -4.02
C ASP A 18 33.50 14.57 -5.06
N ARG A 19 33.89 14.73 -6.32
CA ARG A 19 33.38 13.93 -7.44
C ARG A 19 34.30 12.74 -7.66
N PHE A 20 33.89 11.57 -7.18
CA PHE A 20 34.58 10.31 -7.48
C PHE A 20 33.94 9.62 -8.69
N LYS A 21 34.73 9.31 -9.73
CA LYS A 21 34.30 8.43 -10.84
C LYS A 21 34.11 7.02 -10.28
N THR A 22 32.86 6.70 -9.92
CA THR A 22 32.50 5.43 -9.27
C THR A 22 31.87 4.45 -10.26
N PHE A 23 31.48 4.89 -11.46
CA PHE A 23 30.78 4.06 -12.44
C PHE A 23 31.74 3.32 -13.39
N GLU A 24 31.71 1.99 -13.34
CA GLU A 24 32.40 1.08 -14.27
C GLU A 24 31.43 0.56 -15.35
N LYS A 25 31.93 0.11 -16.52
CA LYS A 25 31.07 -0.43 -17.60
C LYS A 25 30.25 -1.66 -17.18
N LEU A 26 30.73 -2.43 -16.20
CA LEU A 26 30.01 -3.56 -15.61
C LEU A 26 28.84 -3.15 -14.71
N ASP A 27 28.82 -1.89 -14.23
CA ASP A 27 27.69 -1.34 -13.47
C ASP A 27 26.46 -1.22 -14.36
N PHE A 28 26.65 -0.92 -15.65
CA PHE A 28 25.56 -0.86 -16.60
C PHE A 28 24.90 -2.23 -16.78
N LEU A 29 25.70 -3.30 -16.89
CA LEU A 29 25.16 -4.66 -17.00
C LEU A 29 24.38 -5.06 -15.75
N THR A 30 24.97 -4.85 -14.56
CA THR A 30 24.33 -5.22 -13.29
C THR A 30 23.07 -4.40 -13.04
N PHE A 31 23.11 -3.10 -13.39
CA PHE A 31 21.95 -2.22 -13.35
C PHE A 31 20.83 -2.70 -14.28
N VAL A 32 21.14 -3.06 -15.54
CA VAL A 32 20.15 -3.56 -16.49
C VAL A 32 19.51 -4.85 -15.95
N ILE A 33 20.30 -5.80 -15.46
CA ILE A 33 19.79 -7.06 -14.89
C ILE A 33 18.86 -6.79 -13.70
N LEU A 34 19.29 -5.96 -12.74
CA LEU A 34 18.48 -5.63 -11.56
C LEU A 34 17.23 -4.82 -11.92
N ALA A 35 17.36 -3.82 -12.79
CA ALA A 35 16.25 -2.96 -13.19
C ALA A 35 15.19 -3.77 -13.95
N THR A 36 15.59 -4.65 -14.87
CA THR A 36 14.68 -5.55 -15.58
C THR A 36 14.01 -6.53 -14.61
N GLY A 37 14.77 -7.09 -13.67
CA GLY A 37 14.22 -7.97 -12.63
C GLY A 37 13.15 -7.28 -11.77
N VAL A 38 13.44 -6.08 -11.27
CA VAL A 38 12.50 -5.28 -10.47
C VAL A 38 11.31 -4.82 -11.33
N ALA A 39 11.52 -4.43 -12.59
CA ALA A 39 10.44 -4.03 -13.49
C ALA A 39 9.47 -5.18 -13.77
N LEU A 40 9.99 -6.40 -14.03
CA LEU A 40 9.17 -7.60 -14.16
C LEU A 40 8.41 -7.92 -12.88
N PHE A 41 9.04 -7.73 -11.70
CA PHE A 41 8.34 -7.93 -10.42
C PHE A 41 7.19 -6.94 -10.26
N CYS A 42 7.42 -5.67 -10.60
CA CYS A 42 6.39 -4.64 -10.58
C CYS A 42 5.24 -4.97 -11.54
N ALA A 43 5.53 -5.48 -12.74
CA ALA A 43 4.52 -5.90 -13.71
C ALA A 43 3.67 -7.05 -13.15
N VAL A 44 4.31 -8.07 -12.56
CA VAL A 44 3.63 -9.20 -11.91
C VAL A 44 2.70 -8.71 -10.79
N LEU A 45 3.17 -7.81 -9.92
CA LEU A 45 2.34 -7.28 -8.83
C LEU A 45 1.19 -6.40 -9.33
N SER A 46 1.41 -5.61 -10.39
CA SER A 46 0.41 -4.71 -10.94
C SER A 46 -0.70 -5.44 -11.70
N LEU A 47 -0.35 -6.46 -12.49
CA LEU A 47 -1.33 -7.21 -13.30
C LEU A 47 -1.82 -8.49 -12.64
N GLY A 48 -1.14 -8.99 -11.59
CA GLY A 48 -1.46 -10.29 -11.00
C GLY A 48 -2.89 -10.42 -10.48
N ARG A 49 -3.46 -9.32 -9.98
CA ARG A 49 -4.88 -9.26 -9.60
C ARG A 49 -5.82 -9.20 -10.81
N ILE A 50 -5.41 -8.50 -11.86
CA ILE A 50 -6.25 -8.19 -13.04
C ILE A 50 -6.43 -9.43 -13.90
N ASP A 51 -5.31 -10.10 -14.23
CA ASP A 51 -5.27 -11.32 -15.05
C ASP A 51 -5.46 -12.60 -14.22
N TRP A 52 -5.58 -12.43 -12.90
CA TRP A 52 -5.67 -13.47 -11.88
C TRP A 52 -4.46 -14.40 -11.79
N TRP A 53 -3.83 -14.42 -10.61
CA TRP A 53 -2.53 -15.03 -10.33
C TRP A 53 -2.28 -16.43 -10.87
N LEU A 54 -3.30 -17.29 -10.88
CA LEU A 54 -3.19 -18.71 -11.25
C LEU A 54 -3.70 -19.02 -12.66
N GLU A 55 -4.38 -18.08 -13.30
CA GLU A 55 -5.00 -18.31 -14.61
C GLU A 55 -4.05 -17.93 -15.76
N ALA A 56 -3.21 -16.91 -15.57
CA ALA A 56 -2.32 -16.43 -16.63
C ALA A 56 -0.88 -16.99 -16.50
N PRO A 57 -0.43 -17.88 -17.41
CA PRO A 57 0.90 -18.52 -17.33
C PRO A 57 2.08 -17.54 -17.37
N TRP A 58 1.89 -16.39 -18.04
CA TRP A 58 2.93 -15.37 -18.17
C TRP A 58 3.33 -14.78 -16.80
N ILE A 59 2.40 -14.70 -15.84
CA ILE A 59 2.68 -14.23 -14.47
C ILE A 59 3.67 -15.19 -13.78
N GLY A 60 3.47 -16.50 -13.94
CA GLY A 60 4.36 -17.52 -13.40
C GLY A 60 5.77 -17.41 -13.97
N VAL A 61 5.89 -17.32 -15.30
CA VAL A 61 7.20 -17.17 -15.96
C VAL A 61 7.86 -15.84 -15.60
N ALA A 62 7.10 -14.74 -15.57
CA ALA A 62 7.62 -13.41 -15.24
C ALA A 62 8.09 -13.33 -13.78
N SER A 63 7.38 -13.96 -12.84
CA SER A 63 7.79 -14.01 -11.43
C SER A 63 9.07 -14.83 -11.23
N ALA A 64 9.17 -16.00 -11.83
CA ALA A 64 10.39 -16.82 -11.80
C ALA A 64 11.58 -16.09 -12.43
N THR A 65 11.38 -15.48 -13.60
CA THR A 65 12.41 -14.71 -14.32
C THR A 65 12.85 -13.49 -13.51
N SER A 66 11.90 -12.78 -12.90
CA SER A 66 12.18 -11.63 -12.03
C SER A 66 13.05 -12.01 -10.83
N ILE A 67 12.69 -13.08 -10.12
CA ILE A 67 13.46 -13.59 -8.98
C ILE A 67 14.87 -13.99 -9.44
N GLY A 68 14.97 -14.72 -10.56
CA GLY A 68 16.24 -15.13 -11.15
C GLY A 68 17.15 -13.94 -11.48
N LEU A 69 16.62 -12.90 -12.12
CA LEU A 69 17.36 -11.69 -12.47
C LEU A 69 17.79 -10.90 -11.23
N ILE A 70 16.91 -10.75 -10.23
CA ILE A 70 17.24 -10.03 -8.99
C ILE A 70 18.34 -10.76 -8.23
N LEU A 71 18.23 -12.09 -8.05
CA LEU A 71 19.24 -12.89 -7.37
C LEU A 71 20.57 -12.88 -8.12
N THR A 72 20.54 -13.00 -9.45
CA THR A 72 21.75 -12.94 -10.28
C THR A 72 22.42 -11.58 -10.17
N GLY A 73 21.66 -10.49 -10.26
CA GLY A 73 22.18 -9.14 -10.11
C GLY A 73 22.78 -8.89 -8.72
N LEU A 74 22.13 -9.35 -7.65
CA LEU A 74 22.65 -9.26 -6.28
C LEU A 74 23.91 -10.11 -6.07
N ALA A 75 23.99 -11.31 -6.67
CA ALA A 75 25.15 -12.19 -6.57
C ALA A 75 26.38 -11.60 -7.29
N ILE A 76 26.18 -11.06 -8.50
CA ILE A 76 27.23 -10.33 -9.23
C ILE A 76 27.73 -9.19 -8.37
N GLU A 77 26.83 -8.37 -7.85
CA GLU A 77 27.17 -7.19 -7.06
C GLU A 77 27.85 -7.53 -5.73
N HIS A 78 27.51 -8.67 -5.12
CA HIS A 78 28.14 -9.13 -3.88
C HIS A 78 29.60 -9.57 -4.08
N ASN A 79 29.94 -10.09 -5.26
CA ASN A 79 31.27 -10.62 -5.57
C ASN A 79 32.23 -9.58 -6.20
N ARG A 80 31.77 -8.35 -6.44
CA ARG A 80 32.59 -7.30 -7.05
C ARG A 80 33.47 -6.57 -6.05
N SER A 81 34.70 -6.22 -6.48
CA SER A 81 35.66 -5.45 -5.68
C SER A 81 35.24 -3.99 -5.49
N ASN A 82 34.59 -3.38 -6.50
CA ASN A 82 33.99 -2.05 -6.44
C ASN A 82 32.48 -2.14 -6.67
N PRO A 83 31.68 -2.47 -5.63
CA PRO A 83 30.24 -2.52 -5.77
C PRO A 83 29.64 -1.10 -5.77
N MET A 84 28.71 -0.87 -6.69
CA MET A 84 27.79 0.27 -6.75
C MET A 84 26.72 0.19 -5.64
N LEU A 85 26.20 -1.00 -5.35
CA LEU A 85 25.32 -1.28 -4.22
C LEU A 85 26.08 -2.05 -3.14
N MET A 86 26.22 -1.45 -1.97
CA MET A 86 26.92 -2.07 -0.84
C MET A 86 26.03 -3.16 -0.21
N THR A 87 25.94 -4.33 -0.87
CA THR A 87 25.05 -5.45 -0.52
C THR A 87 25.24 -5.94 0.91
N ARG A 88 26.48 -5.93 1.43
CA ARG A 88 26.79 -6.28 2.83
C ARG A 88 26.14 -5.30 3.83
N TRP A 89 26.13 -4.02 3.48
CA TRP A 89 25.49 -2.99 4.31
C TRP A 89 23.96 -3.01 4.15
N LEU A 90 23.45 -3.22 2.93
CA LEU A 90 22.03 -3.40 2.65
C LEU A 90 21.45 -4.63 3.35
N GLY A 91 22.20 -5.72 3.40
CA GLY A 91 21.87 -6.95 4.12
C GLY A 91 22.03 -6.86 5.64
N SER A 92 22.47 -5.71 6.17
CA SER A 92 22.53 -5.53 7.62
C SER A 92 21.14 -5.60 8.23
N GLY A 93 21.04 -6.19 9.43
CA GLY A 93 19.77 -6.28 10.15
C GLY A 93 19.17 -4.92 10.52
N VAL A 94 19.87 -3.80 10.37
CA VAL A 94 19.28 -2.46 10.53
C VAL A 94 18.58 -2.03 9.24
N MET A 95 19.23 -2.21 8.08
CA MET A 95 18.68 -1.85 6.77
C MET A 95 17.50 -2.72 6.36
N ILE A 96 17.57 -4.03 6.59
CA ILE A 96 16.43 -4.94 6.31
C ILE A 96 15.18 -4.50 7.08
N ARG A 97 15.35 -4.06 8.33
CA ARG A 97 14.23 -3.64 9.17
C ARG A 97 13.70 -2.26 8.82
N PHE A 98 14.58 -1.36 8.40
CA PHE A 98 14.18 -0.10 7.79
C PHE A 98 13.37 -0.35 6.51
N ALA A 99 13.87 -1.20 5.60
CA ALA A 99 13.18 -1.60 4.39
C ALA A 99 11.80 -2.21 4.68
N LEU A 100 11.72 -3.13 5.66
CA LEU A 100 10.47 -3.74 6.08
C LEU A 100 9.49 -2.71 6.67
N ALA A 101 9.96 -1.76 7.49
CA ALA A 101 9.11 -0.68 8.00
C ALA A 101 8.57 0.21 6.88
N VAL A 102 9.40 0.56 5.88
CA VAL A 102 9.01 1.34 4.71
C VAL A 102 8.00 0.57 3.83
N ILE A 103 8.19 -0.73 3.64
CA ILE A 103 7.26 -1.58 2.90
C ILE A 103 5.92 -1.68 3.63
N LEU A 104 5.92 -1.90 4.94
CA LEU A 104 4.69 -2.02 5.74
C LEU A 104 3.90 -0.71 5.77
N ILE A 105 4.55 0.43 6.01
CA ILE A 105 3.84 1.72 5.96
C ILE A 105 3.27 1.97 4.56
N ARG A 106 4.01 1.60 3.51
CA ARG A 106 3.53 1.73 2.13
C ARG A 106 2.33 0.85 1.84
N MET A 107 2.34 -0.37 2.36
CA MET A 107 1.20 -1.28 2.29
C MET A 107 -0.03 -0.67 2.97
N VAL A 108 0.12 -0.08 4.17
CA VAL A 108 -0.99 0.61 4.84
C VAL A 108 -1.46 1.81 4.01
N THR A 109 -0.56 2.66 3.49
CA THR A 109 -0.97 3.80 2.64
C THR A 109 -1.55 3.39 1.27
N SER A 110 -1.38 2.13 0.84
CA SER A 110 -1.99 1.63 -0.40
C SER A 110 -3.51 1.48 -0.28
N GLU A 111 -4.03 1.48 0.95
CA GLU A 111 -5.44 1.62 1.26
C GLU A 111 -6.06 2.84 0.57
N GLN A 112 -5.33 3.95 0.48
CA GLN A 112 -5.84 5.19 -0.10
C GLN A 112 -6.17 5.05 -1.59
N SER A 113 -5.39 4.27 -2.34
CA SER A 113 -5.59 4.04 -3.78
C SER A 113 -6.48 2.83 -4.07
N THR A 114 -6.39 1.78 -3.26
CA THR A 114 -7.02 0.48 -3.55
C THR A 114 -8.24 0.20 -2.68
N GLY A 115 -8.25 0.71 -1.45
CA GLY A 115 -9.32 0.63 -0.47
C GLY A 115 -10.42 1.65 -0.77
N VAL A 116 -10.33 2.87 -0.24
CA VAL A 116 -11.42 3.85 -0.33
C VAL A 116 -11.73 4.27 -1.78
N VAL A 117 -10.71 4.52 -2.60
CA VAL A 117 -10.90 4.93 -4.00
C VAL A 117 -11.49 3.78 -4.81
N GLY A 118 -10.98 2.55 -4.62
CA GLY A 118 -11.54 1.35 -5.26
C GLY A 118 -12.99 1.07 -4.82
N PHE A 119 -13.29 1.27 -3.53
CA PHE A 119 -14.64 1.15 -3.00
C PHE A 119 -15.61 2.13 -3.65
N MET A 120 -15.22 3.41 -3.75
CA MET A 120 -16.05 4.45 -4.38
C MET A 120 -16.26 4.19 -5.88
N GLN A 121 -15.23 3.73 -6.58
CA GLN A 121 -15.36 3.30 -7.99
C GLN A 121 -16.35 2.14 -8.14
N THR A 122 -16.35 1.18 -7.21
CA THR A 122 -17.32 0.07 -7.17
C THR A 122 -18.76 0.56 -6.93
N LEU A 123 -18.93 1.68 -6.23
CA LEU A 123 -20.22 2.36 -6.05
C LEU A 123 -20.62 3.27 -7.24
N ASN A 124 -19.89 3.21 -8.36
CA ASN A 124 -20.04 4.05 -9.55
C ASN A 124 -19.82 5.55 -9.31
N VAL A 125 -18.97 5.91 -8.33
CA VAL A 125 -18.51 7.29 -8.15
C VAL A 125 -17.41 7.57 -9.17
N SER A 126 -17.60 8.61 -9.97
CA SER A 126 -16.61 9.04 -10.96
C SER A 126 -15.37 9.66 -10.31
N SER A 127 -14.24 9.59 -10.99
CA SER A 127 -12.97 10.18 -10.54
C SER A 127 -13.07 11.69 -10.27
N GLN A 128 -13.94 12.41 -11.00
CA GLN A 128 -14.18 13.84 -10.79
C GLN A 128 -14.92 14.10 -9.47
N GLN A 129 -15.83 13.22 -9.06
CA GLN A 129 -16.55 13.32 -7.78
C GLN A 129 -15.64 13.01 -6.58
N LEU A 130 -14.51 12.34 -6.79
CA LEU A 130 -13.50 12.10 -5.75
C LEU A 130 -12.57 13.30 -5.54
N HIS A 131 -12.70 14.38 -6.31
CA HIS A 131 -11.82 15.55 -6.22
C HIS A 131 -11.75 16.11 -4.79
N SER A 132 -12.88 16.25 -4.11
CA SER A 132 -12.94 16.75 -2.73
C SER A 132 -12.23 15.82 -1.75
N LEU A 133 -12.36 14.50 -1.92
CA LEU A 133 -11.64 13.51 -1.11
C LEU A 133 -10.12 13.66 -1.27
N TYR A 134 -9.64 13.81 -2.51
CA TYR A 134 -8.22 14.03 -2.77
C TYR A 134 -7.70 15.34 -2.17
N VAL A 135 -8.50 16.41 -2.15
CA VAL A 135 -8.13 17.66 -1.48
C VAL A 135 -7.97 17.45 0.03
N VAL A 136 -8.88 16.71 0.67
CA VAL A 136 -8.76 16.39 2.10
C VAL A 136 -7.51 15.55 2.39
N MET A 137 -7.23 14.55 1.56
CA MET A 137 -6.00 13.75 1.67
C MET A 137 -4.74 14.60 1.47
N LEU A 138 -4.77 15.58 0.56
CA LEU A 138 -3.67 16.52 0.34
C LEU A 138 -3.45 17.39 1.58
N ILE A 139 -4.51 17.96 2.16
CA ILE A 139 -4.43 18.76 3.38
C ILE A 139 -3.86 17.92 4.53
N GLY A 140 -4.34 16.68 4.71
CA GLY A 140 -3.79 15.74 5.70
C GLY A 140 -2.31 15.45 5.48
N SER A 141 -1.91 15.21 4.23
CA SER A 141 -0.51 14.96 3.86
C SER A 141 0.39 16.15 4.18
N ILE A 142 -0.03 17.38 3.84
CA ILE A 142 0.69 18.61 4.14
C ILE A 142 0.79 18.83 5.65
N ALA A 143 -0.32 18.68 6.37
CA ALA A 143 -0.36 18.81 7.81
C ALA A 143 0.59 17.83 8.49
N GLY A 144 0.57 16.54 8.11
CA GLY A 144 1.46 15.52 8.66
C GLY A 144 2.94 15.81 8.37
N LEU A 145 3.25 16.33 7.18
CA LEU A 145 4.61 16.73 6.82
C LEU A 145 5.09 17.92 7.67
N VAL A 146 4.27 18.96 7.80
CA VAL A 146 4.59 20.16 8.59
C VAL A 146 4.73 19.80 10.07
N THR A 147 3.79 19.04 10.63
CA THR A 147 3.88 18.59 12.03
C THR A 147 5.12 17.72 12.24
N SER A 148 5.47 16.84 11.29
CA SER A 148 6.71 16.06 11.36
C SER A 148 7.93 16.97 11.39
N ALA A 149 8.02 17.94 10.48
CA ALA A 149 9.14 18.87 10.40
C ALA A 149 9.31 19.70 11.69
N LEU A 150 8.20 20.11 12.33
CA LEU A 150 8.23 20.91 13.55
C LEU A 150 8.48 20.09 14.83
N THR A 151 8.07 18.83 14.87
CA THR A 151 8.13 17.99 16.08
C THR A 151 9.29 17.00 16.08
N ILE A 152 10.01 16.85 14.95
CA ILE A 152 11.06 15.85 14.82
C ILE A 152 12.17 16.10 15.84
N ASN A 153 12.28 15.20 16.80
CA ASN A 153 13.35 15.19 17.76
C ASN A 153 14.19 13.92 17.55
N PRO A 154 15.47 14.04 17.13
CA PRO A 154 16.35 12.90 16.90
C PRO A 154 16.52 11.96 18.10
N LYS A 155 16.23 12.43 19.33
CA LYS A 155 16.28 11.63 20.56
C LYS A 155 15.02 10.78 20.78
N HIS A 156 13.87 11.20 20.24
CA HIS A 156 12.56 10.58 20.48
C HIS A 156 11.84 10.26 19.17
N LEU A 157 12.46 9.44 18.32
CA LEU A 157 11.94 9.07 16.99
C LEU A 157 10.82 8.02 17.05
N LEU A 158 10.65 7.32 18.17
CA LEU A 158 9.69 6.22 18.31
C LEU A 158 8.24 6.73 18.42
N MET A 159 8.02 7.75 19.25
CA MET A 159 6.67 8.24 19.57
C MET A 159 5.93 8.76 18.32
N PRO A 160 6.56 9.52 17.40
CA PRO A 160 5.94 9.86 16.13
C PRO A 160 5.49 8.65 15.29
N LEU A 161 6.29 7.57 15.26
CA LEU A 161 5.95 6.36 14.49
C LEU A 161 4.72 5.64 15.06
N ILE A 162 4.63 5.53 16.39
CA ILE A 162 3.46 4.95 17.06
C ILE A 162 2.22 5.81 16.81
N ILE A 163 2.33 7.14 16.95
CA ILE A 163 1.22 8.07 16.72
C ILE A 163 0.73 7.93 15.28
N SER A 164 1.62 7.94 14.29
CA SER A 164 1.27 7.71 12.89
C SER A 164 0.48 6.43 12.68
N LEU A 165 1.00 5.29 13.14
CA LEU A 165 0.35 4.00 12.96
C LEU A 165 -0.99 3.91 13.71
N THR A 166 -1.10 4.55 14.87
CA THR A 166 -2.35 4.65 15.63
C THR A 166 -3.39 5.44 14.85
N LEU A 167 -3.05 6.61 14.31
CA LEU A 167 -3.97 7.43 13.51
C LEU A 167 -4.42 6.68 12.24
N MET A 168 -3.51 5.99 11.58
CA MET A 168 -3.84 5.17 10.40
C MET A 168 -4.75 4.00 10.75
N ALA A 169 -4.49 3.31 11.86
CA ALA A 169 -5.35 2.23 12.34
C ALA A 169 -6.76 2.74 12.67
N ILE A 170 -6.86 3.88 13.37
CA ILE A 170 -8.15 4.51 13.69
C ILE A 170 -8.90 4.88 12.40
N GLY A 171 -8.24 5.58 11.47
CA GLY A 171 -8.86 5.96 10.19
C GLY A 171 -9.37 4.74 9.42
N SER A 172 -8.59 3.66 9.40
CA SER A 172 -8.97 2.42 8.74
C SER A 172 -10.14 1.70 9.42
N VAL A 173 -10.22 1.67 10.75
CA VAL A 173 -11.39 1.13 11.48
C VAL A 173 -12.65 2.00 11.27
N MET A 174 -12.50 3.31 11.10
CA MET A 174 -13.64 4.17 10.77
C MET A 174 -14.23 3.79 9.40
N ASP A 175 -13.38 3.54 8.41
CA ASP A 175 -13.82 3.17 7.06
C ASP A 175 -14.48 1.79 6.99
N SER A 176 -14.18 0.88 7.93
CA SER A 176 -14.77 -0.47 7.97
C SER A 176 -16.27 -0.49 8.30
N HIS A 177 -16.86 0.64 8.69
CA HIS A 177 -18.29 0.76 8.97
C HIS A 177 -19.08 1.29 7.76
N SER A 178 -18.51 1.19 6.56
CA SER A 178 -19.13 1.66 5.32
C SER A 178 -20.32 0.79 4.90
N ASN A 179 -21.30 1.43 4.23
CA ASN A 179 -22.48 0.78 3.68
C ASN A 179 -22.70 1.20 2.21
N ASN A 180 -23.78 0.72 1.60
CA ASN A 180 -24.12 1.07 0.20
C ASN A 180 -24.51 2.55 -0.02
N LEU A 181 -24.82 3.26 1.08
CA LEU A 181 -25.12 4.69 1.08
C LEU A 181 -23.88 5.55 1.29
N THR A 182 -22.70 4.95 1.53
CA THR A 182 -21.46 5.71 1.70
C THR A 182 -21.20 6.58 0.47
N ARG A 183 -20.86 7.84 0.72
CA ARG A 183 -20.50 8.85 -0.28
C ARG A 183 -19.07 9.34 -0.03
N PRO A 184 -18.43 10.02 -1.00
CA PRO A 184 -17.06 10.51 -0.86
C PRO A 184 -16.81 11.39 0.36
N GLU A 185 -17.85 12.05 0.87
CA GLU A 185 -17.79 12.91 2.05
C GLU A 185 -17.68 12.18 3.40
N ASN A 186 -18.17 10.95 3.48
CA ASN A 186 -18.13 10.18 4.72
C ASN A 186 -16.69 9.84 5.18
N PRO A 187 -15.79 9.36 4.30
CA PRO A 187 -14.42 9.04 4.68
C PRO A 187 -13.47 10.25 4.73
N TYR A 188 -13.95 11.51 4.72
CA TYR A 188 -13.04 12.66 4.76
C TYR A 188 -12.11 12.63 5.98
N PHE A 189 -12.66 12.38 7.18
CA PHE A 189 -11.87 12.40 8.39
C PHE A 189 -10.91 11.20 8.50
N SER A 190 -11.36 9.99 8.16
CA SER A 190 -10.52 8.80 8.14
C SER A 190 -9.36 8.92 7.14
N GLN A 191 -9.65 9.43 5.94
CA GLN A 191 -8.63 9.61 4.91
C GLN A 191 -7.66 10.75 5.21
N PHE A 192 -8.12 11.78 5.92
CA PHE A 192 -7.25 12.78 6.51
C PHE A 192 -6.27 12.16 7.50
N LEU A 193 -6.75 11.31 8.42
CA LEU A 193 -5.90 10.62 9.42
C LEU A 193 -4.87 9.70 8.78
N LEU A 194 -5.27 8.93 7.76
CA LEU A 194 -4.38 8.05 7.00
C LEU A 194 -3.31 8.84 6.25
N ALA A 195 -3.69 9.94 5.59
CA ALA A 195 -2.77 10.82 4.87
C ALA A 195 -1.77 11.51 5.83
N PHE A 196 -2.29 12.05 6.93
CA PHE A 196 -1.49 12.66 7.99
C PHE A 196 -0.51 11.66 8.58
N GLY A 197 -0.99 10.47 8.99
CA GLY A 197 -0.16 9.43 9.58
C GLY A 197 0.95 8.97 8.64
N GLY A 198 0.64 8.80 7.35
CA GLY A 198 1.60 8.40 6.33
C GLY A 198 2.75 9.39 6.14
N THR A 199 2.47 10.70 6.05
CA THR A 199 3.54 11.71 5.91
C THR A 199 4.24 12.01 7.24
N PHE A 200 3.52 11.94 8.37
CA PHE A 200 4.09 12.10 9.70
C PHE A 200 5.11 11.00 10.04
N PHE A 201 4.89 9.78 9.52
CA PHE A 201 5.79 8.63 9.69
C PHE A 201 7.10 8.78 8.92
N LEU A 202 7.06 9.46 7.77
CA LEU A 202 8.16 9.50 6.81
C LEU A 202 9.40 10.20 7.36
N GLY A 203 9.24 11.37 8.00
CA GLY A 203 10.35 12.17 8.51
C GLY A 203 11.23 11.42 9.54
N PRO A 204 10.65 10.92 10.65
CA PRO A 204 11.38 10.18 11.67
C PRO A 204 12.02 8.91 11.11
N THR A 205 11.31 8.22 10.20
CA THR A 205 11.83 7.04 9.51
C THR A 205 13.06 7.38 8.68
N MET A 206 13.04 8.49 7.93
CA MET A 206 14.19 8.95 7.16
C MET A 206 15.39 9.27 8.05
N VAL A 207 15.19 9.93 9.19
CA VAL A 207 16.27 10.22 10.14
C VAL A 207 16.87 8.92 10.73
N LEU A 208 16.04 7.91 11.02
CA LEU A 208 16.51 6.59 11.43
C LEU A 208 17.32 5.89 10.34
N GLY A 209 16.91 6.03 9.08
CA GLY A 209 17.60 5.47 7.92
C GLY A 209 18.96 6.14 7.68
N THR A 210 18.99 7.47 7.63
CA THR A 210 20.19 8.25 7.30
C THR A 210 21.26 8.19 8.37
N ARG A 211 20.92 8.04 9.67
CA ARG A 211 21.91 7.89 10.76
C ARG A 211 22.91 6.76 10.51
N ASN A 212 22.50 5.70 9.82
CA ASN A 212 23.37 4.57 9.48
C ASN A 212 24.20 4.80 8.21
N VAL A 213 23.81 5.77 7.38
CA VAL A 213 24.45 6.12 6.10
C VAL A 213 25.59 7.11 6.30
N VAL A 214 25.50 8.01 7.29
CA VAL A 214 26.49 9.07 7.57
C VAL A 214 27.91 8.52 7.79
N THR A 215 28.05 7.25 8.19
CA THR A 215 29.35 6.59 8.39
C THR A 215 30.17 6.43 7.11
N ASN A 216 29.53 6.33 5.93
CA ASN A 216 30.21 6.21 4.65
C ASN A 216 29.36 6.86 3.54
N PRO A 217 29.78 8.00 2.95
CA PRO A 217 29.03 8.68 1.88
C PRO A 217 28.68 7.79 0.68
N ARG A 218 29.47 6.73 0.43
CA ARG A 218 29.21 5.73 -0.61
C ARG A 218 27.89 4.96 -0.39
N ASN A 219 27.41 4.85 0.86
CA ASN A 219 26.12 4.23 1.19
C ASN A 219 24.91 5.07 0.76
N LEU A 220 25.07 6.36 0.45
CA LEU A 220 23.94 7.24 0.09
C LEU A 220 23.21 6.76 -1.17
N VAL A 221 23.96 6.32 -2.18
CA VAL A 221 23.40 5.77 -3.42
C VAL A 221 22.63 4.49 -3.12
N SER A 222 23.23 3.57 -2.37
CA SER A 222 22.60 2.32 -1.96
C SER A 222 21.32 2.56 -1.14
N PHE A 223 21.34 3.53 -0.23
CA PHE A 223 20.18 3.92 0.56
C PHE A 223 19.05 4.49 -0.30
N SER A 224 19.37 5.39 -1.22
CA SER A 224 18.37 6.00 -2.12
C SER A 224 17.70 4.95 -3.01
N VAL A 225 18.49 4.04 -3.60
CA VAL A 225 17.97 2.93 -4.41
C VAL A 225 17.10 1.99 -3.58
N LEU A 226 17.58 1.57 -2.39
CA LEU A 226 16.81 0.72 -1.48
C LEU A 226 15.49 1.38 -1.08
N PHE A 227 15.54 2.65 -0.66
CA PHE A 227 14.35 3.40 -0.26
C PHE A 227 13.36 3.52 -1.42
N GLY A 228 13.83 3.87 -2.62
CA GLY A 228 12.99 3.97 -3.81
C GLY A 228 12.33 2.64 -4.18
N ILE A 229 13.08 1.52 -4.13
CA ILE A 229 12.54 0.18 -4.37
C ILE A 229 11.50 -0.17 -3.30
N CYS A 230 11.80 0.04 -2.02
CA CYS A 230 10.85 -0.25 -0.92
C CYS A 230 9.57 0.57 -1.04
N GLN A 231 9.67 1.83 -1.48
CA GLN A 231 8.52 2.71 -1.67
C GLN A 231 7.61 2.25 -2.81
N ASN A 232 8.18 1.83 -3.94
CA ASN A 232 7.42 1.35 -5.09
C ASN A 232 6.87 -0.06 -4.83
N LEU A 233 7.72 -0.99 -4.38
CA LEU A 233 7.30 -2.36 -4.10
C LEU A 233 6.32 -2.42 -2.94
N GLY A 234 6.51 -1.67 -1.86
CA GLY A 234 5.55 -1.64 -0.76
C GLY A 234 4.16 -1.17 -1.20
N GLY A 235 4.11 -0.21 -2.13
CA GLY A 235 2.87 0.24 -2.75
C GLY A 235 2.20 -0.85 -3.60
N LEU A 236 2.98 -1.47 -4.50
CA LEU A 236 2.47 -2.52 -5.39
C LEU A 236 2.06 -3.79 -4.63
N ILE A 237 2.87 -4.24 -3.68
CA ILE A 237 2.54 -5.38 -2.81
C ILE A 237 1.27 -5.06 -2.01
N GLY A 238 1.15 -3.85 -1.46
CA GLY A 238 -0.05 -3.41 -0.75
C GLY A 238 -1.29 -3.45 -1.64
N SER A 239 -1.26 -2.79 -2.79
CA SER A 239 -2.38 -2.81 -3.75
C SER A 239 -2.73 -4.22 -4.24
N ALA A 240 -1.74 -5.04 -4.55
CA ALA A 240 -1.91 -6.41 -5.00
C ALA A 240 -2.57 -7.28 -3.91
N LEU A 241 -2.06 -7.22 -2.68
CA LEU A 241 -2.57 -7.98 -1.54
C LEU A 241 -3.99 -7.54 -1.18
N LEU A 242 -4.20 -6.25 -0.96
CA LEU A 242 -5.50 -5.71 -0.55
C LEU A 242 -6.57 -5.95 -1.63
N GLY A 243 -6.22 -5.74 -2.90
CA GLY A 243 -7.12 -5.99 -4.01
C GLY A 243 -7.42 -7.48 -4.21
N THR A 244 -6.45 -8.37 -4.03
CA THR A 244 -6.70 -9.82 -4.12
C THR A 244 -7.58 -10.28 -2.96
N PHE A 245 -7.31 -9.80 -1.74
CA PHE A 245 -8.12 -10.09 -0.57
C PHE A 245 -9.57 -9.58 -0.74
N GLN A 246 -9.76 -8.40 -1.33
CA GLN A 246 -11.06 -7.85 -1.67
C GLN A 246 -11.85 -8.80 -2.58
N ILE A 247 -11.26 -9.25 -3.69
CA ILE A 247 -11.94 -10.14 -4.65
C ILE A 247 -12.30 -11.48 -4.00
N VAL A 248 -11.39 -12.07 -3.22
CA VAL A 248 -11.65 -13.34 -2.53
C VAL A 248 -12.78 -13.20 -1.51
N ARG A 249 -12.79 -12.09 -0.74
CA ARG A 249 -13.84 -11.82 0.25
C ARG A 249 -15.18 -11.50 -0.39
N GLU A 250 -15.17 -10.81 -1.52
CA GLU A 250 -16.36 -10.53 -2.32
C GLU A 250 -16.99 -11.83 -2.80
N LYS A 251 -16.21 -12.73 -3.43
CA LYS A 251 -16.70 -14.04 -3.88
C LYS A 251 -17.29 -14.85 -2.73
N PHE A 252 -16.62 -14.86 -1.58
CA PHE A 252 -17.12 -15.52 -0.38
C PHE A 252 -18.44 -14.92 0.12
N ARG A 253 -18.57 -13.59 0.18
CA ARG A 253 -19.81 -12.92 0.62
C ARG A 253 -20.94 -13.07 -0.41
N SER A 254 -20.61 -13.03 -1.69
CA SER A 254 -21.56 -13.22 -2.78
C SER A 254 -22.19 -14.61 -2.71
N ASN A 255 -21.39 -15.67 -2.55
CA ASN A 255 -21.91 -17.03 -2.37
C ASN A 255 -22.86 -17.16 -1.17
N ASN A 256 -22.48 -16.59 -0.02
CA ASN A 256 -23.33 -16.61 1.17
C ASN A 256 -24.65 -15.85 0.97
N ILE A 257 -24.64 -14.71 0.28
CA ILE A 257 -25.87 -13.94 0.02
C ILE A 257 -26.76 -14.70 -0.98
N VAL A 258 -26.19 -15.26 -2.04
CA VAL A 258 -26.93 -15.99 -3.08
C VAL A 258 -27.57 -17.27 -2.54
N GLU A 259 -26.94 -17.95 -1.60
CA GLU A 259 -27.51 -19.16 -0.96
C GLU A 259 -28.84 -18.87 -0.24
N HIS A 260 -29.04 -17.65 0.27
CA HIS A 260 -30.27 -17.24 0.93
C HIS A 260 -31.31 -16.63 -0.03
N LEU A 261 -30.93 -16.35 -1.28
CA LEU A 261 -31.81 -15.78 -2.31
C LEU A 261 -32.61 -16.87 -3.04
N THR A 262 -33.49 -17.55 -2.30
CA THR A 262 -34.39 -18.54 -2.88
C THR A 262 -35.73 -17.90 -3.26
N LEU A 263 -36.28 -18.27 -4.42
CA LEU A 263 -37.64 -17.84 -4.83
C LEU A 263 -38.75 -18.43 -3.94
N LEU A 264 -38.39 -19.36 -3.06
CA LEU A 264 -39.28 -19.93 -2.04
C LEU A 264 -39.52 -18.94 -0.88
N ASP A 265 -38.62 -17.98 -0.66
CA ASP A 265 -38.86 -16.89 0.30
C ASP A 265 -39.82 -15.85 -0.32
N PRO A 266 -41.00 -15.61 0.28
CA PRO A 266 -41.96 -14.61 -0.20
C PRO A 266 -41.36 -13.20 -0.34
N ARG A 267 -40.36 -12.84 0.47
CA ARG A 267 -39.68 -11.54 0.42
C ARG A 267 -38.83 -11.40 -0.83
N VAL A 268 -38.15 -12.48 -1.22
CA VAL A 268 -37.34 -12.54 -2.44
C VAL A 268 -38.24 -12.48 -3.67
N ALA A 269 -39.32 -13.26 -3.68
CA ALA A 269 -40.32 -13.23 -4.74
C ALA A 269 -40.95 -11.84 -4.92
N ALA A 270 -41.34 -11.19 -3.82
CA ALA A 270 -41.85 -9.82 -3.85
C ALA A 270 -40.82 -8.82 -4.39
N ARG A 271 -39.52 -8.99 -4.08
CA ARG A 271 -38.47 -8.10 -4.56
C ARG A 271 -38.23 -8.27 -6.06
N VAL A 272 -38.20 -9.50 -6.56
CA VAL A 272 -38.12 -9.80 -7.99
C VAL A 272 -39.32 -9.19 -8.73
N GLN A 273 -40.52 -9.36 -8.20
CA GLN A 273 -41.73 -8.82 -8.81
C GLN A 273 -41.74 -7.29 -8.83
N SER A 274 -41.33 -6.63 -7.74
CA SER A 274 -41.15 -5.17 -7.71
C SER A 274 -40.14 -4.68 -8.74
N GLY A 275 -39.05 -5.44 -8.94
CA GLY A 275 -38.02 -5.15 -9.93
C GLY A 275 -38.52 -5.27 -11.37
N GLY A 276 -39.37 -6.27 -11.64
CA GLY A 276 -40.03 -6.47 -12.93
C GLY A 276 -41.13 -5.44 -13.23
N SER A 277 -41.90 -5.03 -12.22
CA SER A 277 -42.93 -3.98 -12.35
C SER A 277 -42.34 -2.63 -12.73
N ALA A 278 -41.14 -2.30 -12.27
CA ALA A 278 -40.45 -1.05 -12.63
C ALA A 278 -40.01 -0.99 -14.12
N VAL A 279 -40.10 -2.09 -14.87
CA VAL A 279 -39.83 -2.15 -16.31
C VAL A 279 -41.09 -2.53 -17.09
N SER A 280 -42.25 -2.54 -16.44
CA SER A 280 -43.53 -2.96 -17.04
C SER A 280 -44.00 -2.10 -18.19
N SER A 281 -43.66 -0.81 -18.20
CA SER A 281 -43.97 0.11 -19.30
C SER A 281 -43.06 -0.06 -20.53
N LEU A 282 -41.91 -0.72 -20.37
CA LEU A 282 -40.89 -0.85 -21.42
C LEU A 282 -40.84 -2.27 -22.01
N ILE A 283 -41.22 -3.29 -21.24
CA ILE A 283 -41.19 -4.70 -21.64
C ILE A 283 -42.57 -5.32 -21.45
N ALA A 284 -43.24 -5.67 -22.56
CA ALA A 284 -44.56 -6.29 -22.52
C ALA A 284 -44.50 -7.77 -22.04
N ASP A 285 -43.47 -8.50 -22.44
CA ASP A 285 -43.28 -9.92 -22.11
C ASP A 285 -43.06 -10.13 -20.60
N SER A 286 -43.89 -10.98 -19.99
CA SER A 286 -43.83 -11.29 -18.55
C SER A 286 -42.59 -12.10 -18.16
N SER A 287 -42.09 -12.94 -19.05
CA SER A 287 -40.89 -13.77 -18.81
C SER A 287 -39.63 -12.90 -18.73
N LEU A 288 -39.48 -11.96 -19.67
CA LEU A 288 -38.37 -11.00 -19.72
C LEU A 288 -38.39 -10.03 -18.54
N ARG A 289 -39.58 -9.61 -18.08
CA ARG A 289 -39.72 -8.80 -16.86
C ARG A 289 -39.25 -9.53 -15.61
N ASN A 290 -39.59 -10.82 -15.48
CA ASN A 290 -39.15 -11.63 -14.36
C ASN A 290 -37.62 -11.81 -14.35
N LEU A 291 -37.04 -12.11 -15.52
CA LEU A 291 -35.58 -12.18 -15.68
C LEU A 291 -34.89 -10.85 -15.32
N GLN A 292 -35.48 -9.71 -15.70
CA GLN A 292 -34.94 -8.41 -15.34
C GLN A 292 -35.03 -8.13 -13.83
N GLY A 293 -36.09 -8.59 -13.16
CA GLY A 293 -36.22 -8.55 -11.71
C GLY A 293 -35.14 -9.38 -11.00
N ILE A 294 -34.89 -10.61 -11.48
CA ILE A 294 -33.84 -11.50 -10.97
C ILE A 294 -32.46 -10.86 -11.16
N ARG A 295 -32.16 -10.32 -12.34
CA ARG A 295 -30.89 -9.63 -12.62
C ARG A 295 -30.67 -8.44 -11.68
N ARG A 296 -31.68 -7.59 -11.47
CA ARG A 296 -31.60 -6.45 -10.55
C ARG A 296 -31.30 -6.90 -9.12
N LEU A 297 -31.91 -7.99 -8.67
CA LEU A 297 -31.65 -8.55 -7.36
C LEU A 297 -30.22 -9.10 -7.24
N ALA A 298 -29.74 -9.82 -8.26
CA ALA A 298 -28.37 -10.32 -8.32
C ALA A 298 -27.34 -9.18 -8.31
N THR A 299 -27.58 -8.09 -9.05
CA THR A 299 -26.71 -6.90 -9.02
C THR A 299 -26.71 -6.23 -7.65
N ALA A 300 -27.87 -6.14 -6.97
CA ALA A 300 -27.94 -5.60 -5.62
C ALA A 300 -27.15 -6.45 -4.61
N ALA A 301 -27.31 -7.78 -4.67
CA ALA A 301 -26.58 -8.72 -3.84
C ALA A 301 -25.06 -8.63 -4.05
N THR A 302 -24.61 -8.55 -5.31
CA THR A 302 -23.19 -8.38 -5.67
C THR A 302 -22.63 -7.07 -5.11
N ARG A 303 -23.41 -5.98 -5.20
CA ARG A 303 -23.00 -4.68 -4.65
C ARG A 303 -22.87 -4.71 -3.13
N GLU A 304 -23.77 -5.38 -2.43
CA GLU A 304 -23.71 -5.56 -0.98
C GLU A 304 -22.54 -6.46 -0.56
N ALA A 305 -22.29 -7.55 -1.29
CA ALA A 305 -21.12 -8.40 -1.10
C ALA A 305 -19.82 -7.60 -1.24
N ASN A 306 -19.73 -6.71 -2.24
CA ASN A 306 -18.60 -5.83 -2.46
C ASN A 306 -18.39 -4.87 -1.29
N VAL A 307 -19.45 -4.20 -0.81
CA VAL A 307 -19.39 -3.30 0.35
C VAL A 307 -18.83 -4.03 1.58
N LEU A 308 -19.38 -5.21 1.88
CA LEU A 308 -18.90 -6.02 3.01
C LEU A 308 -17.45 -6.49 2.79
N ALA A 309 -17.06 -6.83 1.57
CA ALA A 309 -15.68 -7.20 1.26
C ALA A 309 -14.70 -6.03 1.52
N TYR A 310 -15.05 -4.82 1.11
CA TYR A 310 -14.26 -3.62 1.42
C TYR A 310 -14.18 -3.34 2.92
N ASN A 311 -15.25 -3.55 3.69
CA ASN A 311 -15.19 -3.46 5.15
C ASN A 311 -14.16 -4.43 5.76
N ASN A 312 -14.06 -5.65 5.22
CA ASN A 312 -13.01 -6.60 5.64
C ASN A 312 -11.60 -6.13 5.24
N VAL A 313 -11.46 -5.48 4.08
CA VAL A 313 -10.18 -4.90 3.61
C VAL A 313 -9.72 -3.80 4.56
N PHE A 314 -10.61 -2.89 4.96
CA PHE A 314 -10.29 -1.84 5.93
C PHE A 314 -9.87 -2.43 7.29
N ILE A 315 -10.56 -3.44 7.81
CA ILE A 315 -10.11 -4.14 9.02
C ILE A 315 -8.72 -4.78 8.85
N LEU A 316 -8.44 -5.39 7.68
CA LEU A 316 -7.12 -5.97 7.40
C LEU A 316 -6.01 -4.91 7.45
N ILE A 317 -6.25 -3.72 6.92
CA ILE A 317 -5.30 -2.60 6.94
C ILE A 317 -5.06 -2.14 8.38
N ALA A 318 -6.13 -2.00 9.18
CA ALA A 318 -6.01 -1.68 10.60
C ALA A 318 -5.17 -2.73 11.35
N VAL A 319 -5.38 -4.02 11.07
CA VAL A 319 -4.58 -5.11 11.65
C VAL A 319 -3.11 -5.00 11.24
N ILE A 320 -2.81 -4.74 9.96
CA ILE A 320 -1.43 -4.55 9.48
C ILE A 320 -0.77 -3.36 10.19
N ALA A 321 -1.48 -2.24 10.35
CA ALA A 321 -0.98 -1.06 11.05
C ALA A 321 -0.68 -1.36 12.54
N VAL A 322 -1.59 -2.04 13.24
CA VAL A 322 -1.42 -2.45 14.65
C VAL A 322 -0.28 -3.44 14.81
N LEU A 323 -0.17 -4.46 13.95
CA LEU A 323 0.94 -5.41 13.99
C LEU A 323 2.29 -4.73 13.73
N THR A 324 2.33 -3.77 12.80
CA THR A 324 3.52 -2.95 12.54
C THR A 324 3.89 -2.13 13.78
N MET A 325 2.90 -1.54 14.45
CA MET A 325 3.08 -0.77 15.68
C MET A 325 3.61 -1.63 16.82
N ILE A 326 3.02 -2.82 17.04
CA ILE A 326 3.48 -3.79 18.04
C ILE A 326 4.92 -4.21 17.75
N TRP A 327 5.24 -4.54 16.49
CA TRP A 327 6.59 -4.93 16.09
C TRP A 327 7.63 -3.85 16.34
N ILE A 328 7.33 -2.59 15.98
CA ILE A 328 8.22 -1.44 16.24
C ILE A 328 8.40 -1.24 17.75
N SER A 329 7.30 -1.28 18.51
CA SER A 329 7.30 -1.02 19.96
C SER A 329 8.04 -2.09 20.76
N PHE A 330 7.75 -3.37 20.49
CA PHE A 330 8.40 -4.51 21.15
C PHE A 330 9.92 -4.48 20.95
N ARG A 331 10.36 -4.18 19.73
CA ARG A 331 11.77 -4.07 19.38
C ARG A 331 12.49 -2.96 20.14
N THR A 332 11.86 -1.79 20.25
CA THR A 332 12.45 -0.64 20.94
C THR A 332 12.53 -0.85 22.43
N LEU A 333 11.54 -1.53 23.03
CA LEU A 333 11.56 -1.90 24.45
C LEU A 333 12.62 -2.97 24.74
N TRP A 334 12.78 -3.96 23.86
CA TRP A 334 13.80 -4.99 24.03
C TRP A 334 15.22 -4.43 23.95
N ARG A 335 15.50 -3.48 23.06
CA ARG A 335 16.81 -2.80 22.97
C ARG A 335 17.05 -1.75 24.07
N GLY A 336 16.00 -1.30 24.75
CA GLY A 336 16.08 -0.36 25.85
C GLY A 336 16.38 -0.99 27.21
N ARG A 337 16.43 -2.33 27.31
CA ARG A 337 16.96 -3.00 28.51
C ARG A 337 18.48 -2.87 28.48
N PRO A 338 19.12 -2.19 29.45
CA PRO A 338 20.57 -2.29 29.60
C PRO A 338 20.89 -3.77 29.79
N GLU A 339 21.84 -4.27 29.01
CA GLU A 339 22.48 -5.54 29.30
C GLU A 339 23.02 -5.44 30.73
N VAL A 340 22.36 -6.11 31.67
CA VAL A 340 22.90 -6.30 33.01
C VAL A 340 24.16 -7.12 32.78
N CYS A 341 25.31 -6.47 32.94
CA CYS A 341 26.62 -7.10 32.97
C CYS A 341 26.63 -8.20 34.03
N VAL A 342 26.27 -9.42 33.63
CA VAL A 342 26.69 -10.63 34.33
C VAL A 342 28.06 -10.94 33.78
N ASN A 343 29.07 -10.37 34.43
CA ASN A 343 30.43 -10.90 34.50
C ASN A 343 31.04 -10.34 35.79
N GLY A 344 30.55 -10.86 36.91
CA GLY A 344 31.34 -10.94 38.12
C GLY A 344 31.99 -12.32 38.13
N HIS A 345 33.29 -12.37 37.86
CA HIS A 345 34.32 -13.10 38.59
C HIS A 345 35.67 -12.95 37.89
#